data_AF-A0A3D1HIR3-F1
#
_entry.id   AF-A0A3D1HIR3-F1
#
_cell.length_a   1.000
_cell.length_b   1.000
_cell.length_c   1.000
_cell.angle_alpha   90.00
_cell.angle_beta   90.00
_cell.angle_gamma   90.00
#
_symmetry.space_group_name_H-M   'P 1'
#
loop_
_entity.id
_entity.type
_entity.pdbx_description
1 polymer ?
#
loop_
_entity_poly.entity_id
_entity_poly.type
_entity_poly.pdbx_seq_one_letter_code
_entity_poly.pdbx_strand_id
1 'polypeptide(L)'
;MKHWSFWGFILFLTTLLSCQEQSKIYPNLEKIDTLLHQEHSDSAYRLIEQINMSMLKSRQDSAYYCMLLTWGRFVKYMKYTPYSGIDKSISYYKKKNDKSKLALSYAIKGGAIYETGNIREAIRNLKESEKLAILLNDIFL
;
A
#
# COMPACT_ATOMS: atom_id res chain seq x y z
N MET A 1 48.85 -6.75 -17.78
CA MET A 1 47.56 -7.47 -17.78
C MET A 1 46.77 -7.11 -16.52
N LYS A 2 46.17 -5.92 -16.43
CA LYS A 2 45.42 -5.52 -15.21
C LYS A 2 44.49 -4.30 -15.40
N HIS A 3 44.01 -4.05 -16.62
CA HIS A 3 43.12 -2.91 -16.89
C HIS A 3 41.64 -3.29 -17.09
N TRP A 4 41.34 -4.59 -17.30
CA TRP A 4 39.99 -5.07 -17.61
C TRP A 4 39.09 -5.32 -16.39
N SER A 5 39.64 -5.37 -15.18
CA SER A 5 38.86 -5.61 -13.95
C SER A 5 38.29 -4.34 -13.31
N PHE A 6 38.80 -3.15 -13.66
CA PHE A 6 38.38 -1.90 -13.03
C PHE A 6 37.10 -1.32 -13.68
N TRP A 7 36.96 -1.50 -14.99
CA TRP A 7 35.79 -1.03 -15.74
C TRP A 7 34.52 -1.82 -15.45
N GLY A 8 34.63 -3.12 -15.11
CA GLY A 8 33.50 -3.94 -14.68
C GLY A 8 32.94 -3.55 -13.30
N PHE A 9 33.82 -3.08 -12.40
CA PHE A 9 33.41 -2.67 -11.05
C PHE A 9 32.65 -1.34 -11.04
N ILE A 10 33.01 -0.42 -11.95
CA ILE A 10 32.30 0.86 -12.17
C ILE A 10 30.90 0.65 -12.76
N LEU A 11 30.70 -0.37 -13.62
CA LEU A 11 29.38 -0.69 -14.20
C LEU A 11 28.42 -1.33 -13.18
N PHE A 12 28.94 -2.01 -12.15
CA PHE A 12 28.12 -2.64 -11.11
C PHE A 12 27.58 -1.60 -10.10
N LEU A 13 28.34 -0.55 -9.81
CA LEU A 13 27.99 0.49 -8.83
C LEU A 13 26.86 1.42 -9.30
N THR A 14 26.63 1.57 -10.61
CA THR A 14 25.59 2.45 -11.16
C THR A 14 24.19 1.84 -11.14
N THR A 15 24.06 0.53 -10.86
CA THR A 15 22.75 -0.15 -10.81
C THR A 15 22.03 -0.01 -9.46
N LEU A 16 22.71 0.49 -8.42
CA LEU A 16 22.16 0.61 -7.06
C LEU A 16 21.56 1.98 -6.73
N LEU A 17 21.60 2.94 -7.66
CA LEU A 17 21.01 4.27 -7.51
C LEU A 17 19.84 4.47 -8.47
N SER A 18 18.90 3.52 -8.52
CA SER A 18 17.53 3.88 -8.90
C SER A 18 16.90 4.58 -7.70
N CYS A 19 17.31 5.84 -7.48
CA CYS A 19 16.56 6.74 -6.63
C CYS A 19 15.24 6.97 -7.35
N GLN A 20 14.20 6.23 -6.94
CA GLN A 20 12.86 6.39 -7.48
C GLN A 20 12.42 7.81 -7.10
N GLU A 21 12.45 8.76 -8.05
CA GLU A 21 11.97 10.11 -7.79
C GLU A 21 10.58 10.03 -7.18
N GLN A 22 10.43 10.58 -5.96
CA GLN A 22 9.16 10.58 -5.27
C GLN A 22 8.17 11.41 -6.08
N SER A 23 7.00 10.84 -6.38
CA SER A 23 5.98 11.55 -7.14
C SER A 23 5.48 12.77 -6.35
N LYS A 24 5.02 13.81 -7.06
CA LYS A 24 4.43 15.00 -6.44
C LYS A 24 3.18 14.70 -5.61
N ILE A 25 2.50 13.58 -5.86
CA ILE A 25 1.27 13.21 -5.15
C ILE A 25 1.56 12.40 -3.87
N TYR A 26 2.73 11.78 -3.78
CA TYR A 26 3.09 10.91 -2.68
C TYR A 26 3.00 11.58 -1.29
N PRO A 27 3.46 12.84 -1.07
CA PRO A 27 3.32 13.50 0.22
C PRO A 27 1.85 13.69 0.66
N ASN A 28 0.94 13.89 -0.30
CA ASN A 28 -0.49 13.97 0.00
C ASN A 28 -1.04 12.60 0.44
N LEU A 29 -0.57 11.52 -0.17
CA LEU A 29 -0.93 10.16 0.22
C LEU A 29 -0.41 9.84 1.63
N GLU A 30 0.82 10.22 1.98
CA GLU A 30 1.35 10.05 3.34
C GLU A 30 0.58 10.85 4.40
N LYS A 31 0.17 12.07 4.06
CA LYS A 31 -0.69 12.86 4.94
C LYS A 31 -2.02 12.14 5.21
N ILE A 32 -2.62 11.54 4.19
CA ILE A 32 -3.87 10.78 4.33
C ILE A 32 -3.64 9.53 5.18
N ASP A 33 -2.56 8.80 4.94
CA ASP A 33 -2.17 7.62 5.73
C ASP A 33 -2.03 7.96 7.21
N THR A 34 -1.33 9.05 7.51
CA THR A 34 -1.16 9.57 8.87
C THR A 34 -2.51 9.88 9.53
N LEU A 35 -3.43 10.52 8.80
CA LEU A 35 -4.77 10.83 9.31
C LEU A 35 -5.60 9.57 9.58
N LEU A 36 -5.46 8.52 8.76
CA LEU A 36 -6.16 7.24 8.99
C LEU A 36 -5.61 6.54 10.25
N HIS A 37 -4.29 6.53 10.44
CA HIS A 37 -3.68 6.01 11.67
C HIS A 37 -4.05 6.81 12.93
N GLN A 38 -4.34 8.10 12.79
CA GLN A 38 -4.81 8.97 13.89
C GLN A 38 -6.34 8.94 14.06
N GLU A 39 -7.04 8.02 13.40
CA GLU A 39 -8.50 7.89 13.44
C GLU A 39 -9.27 9.15 12.96
N HIS A 40 -8.58 10.08 12.28
CA HIS A 40 -9.17 11.27 11.65
C HIS A 40 -9.81 10.93 10.29
N SER A 41 -10.70 9.93 10.30
CA SER A 41 -11.27 9.27 9.13
C SER A 41 -12.02 10.22 8.19
N ASP A 42 -12.76 11.20 8.72
CA ASP A 42 -13.48 12.19 7.90
C ASP A 42 -12.53 13.10 7.12
N SER A 43 -11.47 13.58 7.77
CA SER A 43 -10.44 14.40 7.15
C SER A 43 -9.67 13.62 6.09
N ALA A 44 -9.27 12.39 6.42
CA ALA A 44 -8.60 11.50 5.47
C ALA A 44 -9.47 11.21 4.24
N TYR A 45 -10.74 10.87 4.46
CA TYR A 45 -11.67 10.50 3.39
C TYR A 45 -11.94 11.68 2.45
N ARG A 46 -12.16 12.88 2.99
CA ARG A 46 -12.30 14.09 2.17
C ARG A 46 -11.07 14.36 1.30
N LEU A 47 -9.88 14.17 1.84
CA LEU A 47 -8.64 14.43 1.09
C LEU A 47 -8.40 13.37 -0.01
N ILE A 48 -8.67 12.09 0.27
CA ILE A 48 -8.46 11.03 -0.73
C ILE A 48 -9.44 11.15 -1.90
N GLU A 49 -10.68 11.60 -1.67
CA GLU A 49 -11.66 11.84 -2.74
C GLU A 49 -11.30 13.02 -3.65
N GLN A 50 -10.53 13.99 -3.15
CA GLN A 50 -10.09 15.15 -3.92
C GLN A 50 -8.87 14.88 -4.79
N ILE A 51 -8.23 13.72 -4.66
CA ILE A 51 -7.06 13.39 -5.48
C ILE A 51 -7.48 13.20 -6.93
N ASN A 52 -6.91 14.01 -7.82
CA ASN A 52 -7.04 13.82 -9.25
C ASN A 52 -6.24 12.57 -9.68
N MET A 53 -6.93 11.53 -10.11
CA MET A 53 -6.33 10.27 -10.56
C MET A 53 -5.33 10.44 -11.72
N SER A 54 -5.43 11.52 -12.51
CA SER A 54 -4.46 11.81 -13.57
C SER A 54 -3.05 12.11 -13.02
N MET A 55 -2.92 12.43 -11.72
CA MET A 55 -1.65 12.64 -11.03
C MET A 55 -1.00 11.35 -10.54
N LEU A 56 -1.70 10.21 -10.56
CA LEU A 56 -1.17 8.90 -10.19
C LEU A 56 -0.32 8.35 -11.34
N LYS A 57 0.92 8.83 -11.47
CA LYS A 57 1.81 8.51 -12.60
C LYS A 57 2.55 7.20 -12.44
N SER A 58 2.76 6.75 -11.20
CA SER A 58 3.48 5.51 -10.93
C SER A 58 2.56 4.39 -10.42
N ARG A 59 3.03 3.15 -10.56
CA ARG A 59 2.36 1.98 -9.94
C ARG A 59 2.36 2.08 -8.41
N GLN A 60 3.37 2.75 -7.84
CA GLN A 60 3.45 3.01 -6.39
C GLN A 60 2.31 3.92 -5.95
N ASP A 61 2.14 5.06 -6.61
CA ASP A 61 1.08 6.02 -6.27
C ASP A 61 -0.29 5.39 -6.44
N SER A 62 -0.48 4.64 -7.53
CA SER A 62 -1.74 3.95 -7.81
C SER A 62 -2.07 2.90 -6.73
N ALA A 63 -1.08 2.09 -6.35
CA ALA A 63 -1.24 1.09 -5.29
C ALA A 63 -1.53 1.72 -3.93
N TYR A 64 -0.83 2.80 -3.61
CA TYR A 64 -0.99 3.49 -2.33
C TYR A 64 -2.34 4.20 -2.26
N TYR A 65 -2.74 4.90 -3.33
CA TYR A 65 -4.06 5.49 -3.46
C TYR A 65 -5.19 4.47 -3.30
N CYS A 66 -5.13 3.33 -3.99
CA CYS A 66 -6.15 2.29 -3.88
C CYS A 66 -6.25 1.71 -2.46
N MET A 67 -5.12 1.58 -1.75
CA MET A 67 -5.09 1.12 -0.37
C MET A 67 -5.80 2.12 0.54
N LEU A 68 -5.39 3.39 0.49
CA LEU A 68 -5.93 4.46 1.33
C LEU A 68 -7.41 4.75 1.04
N LEU A 69 -7.82 4.73 -0.24
CA LEU A 69 -9.23 4.89 -0.61
C LEU A 69 -10.09 3.75 -0.06
N THR A 70 -9.61 2.50 -0.14
CA THR A 70 -10.33 1.36 0.43
C THR A 70 -10.38 1.45 1.94
N TRP A 71 -9.28 1.82 2.60
CA TRP A 71 -9.24 2.01 4.04
C TRP A 71 -10.22 3.09 4.50
N GLY A 72 -10.18 4.27 3.88
CA GLY A 72 -11.10 5.37 4.17
C GLY A 72 -12.57 4.97 4.01
N ARG A 73 -12.92 4.24 2.95
CA ARG A 73 -14.29 3.70 2.76
C ARG A 73 -14.68 2.71 3.85
N PHE A 74 -13.76 1.82 4.21
CA PHE A 74 -13.97 0.79 5.23
C PHE A 74 -14.27 1.42 6.60
N VAL A 75 -13.43 2.35 7.08
CA VAL A 75 -13.65 3.02 8.37
C VAL A 75 -14.89 3.93 8.38
N LYS A 76 -15.36 4.35 7.20
CA LYS A 76 -16.61 5.09 7.00
C LYS A 76 -17.83 4.16 6.87
N TYR A 77 -17.68 2.85 7.05
CA TYR A 77 -18.74 1.84 6.91
C TYR A 77 -19.47 1.90 5.56
N MET A 78 -18.76 2.32 4.51
CA MET A 78 -19.32 2.32 3.16
C MET A 78 -19.38 0.90 2.63
N LYS A 79 -20.41 0.58 1.84
CA LYS A 79 -20.55 -0.73 1.20
C LYS A 79 -19.30 -1.08 0.40
N TYR A 80 -18.68 -2.21 0.75
CA TYR A 80 -17.49 -2.68 0.05
C TYR A 80 -17.80 -2.95 -1.43
N THR A 81 -16.88 -2.51 -2.28
CA THR A 81 -16.90 -2.79 -3.71
C THR A 81 -15.72 -3.70 -4.07
N PRO A 82 -15.95 -4.89 -4.67
CA PRO A 82 -14.86 -5.78 -5.08
C PRO A 82 -13.85 -5.14 -6.05
N TYR A 83 -14.30 -4.10 -6.77
CA TYR A 83 -13.46 -3.30 -7.67
C TYR A 83 -12.72 -2.15 -6.97
N SER A 84 -12.64 -2.11 -5.63
CA SER A 84 -12.01 -1.02 -4.86
C SER A 84 -10.53 -0.80 -5.16
N GLY A 85 -9.91 -1.73 -5.90
CA GLY A 85 -8.50 -1.65 -6.30
C GLY A 85 -7.53 -2.16 -5.25
N ILE A 86 -8.00 -2.60 -4.07
CA ILE A 86 -7.15 -3.13 -2.99
C ILE A 86 -6.32 -4.33 -3.43
N ASP A 87 -6.80 -5.15 -4.37
CA ASP A 87 -6.03 -6.24 -4.95
C ASP A 87 -4.81 -5.77 -5.76
N LYS A 88 -4.89 -4.57 -6.36
CA LYS A 88 -3.72 -3.95 -7.01
C LYS A 88 -2.68 -3.55 -5.97
N SER A 89 -3.13 -3.04 -4.82
CA SER A 89 -2.25 -2.71 -3.68
C SER A 89 -1.56 -3.96 -3.14
N ILE A 90 -2.32 -5.04 -2.87
CA ILE A 90 -1.78 -6.34 -2.42
C ILE A 90 -0.75 -6.85 -3.42
N SER A 91 -1.08 -6.88 -4.71
CA SER A 91 -0.15 -7.33 -5.75
C SER A 91 1.13 -6.49 -5.80
N TYR A 92 1.01 -5.17 -5.63
CA TYR A 92 2.15 -4.26 -5.66
C TYR A 92 3.07 -4.46 -4.45
N TYR A 93 2.52 -4.43 -3.24
CA TYR A 93 3.31 -4.56 -2.01
C TYR A 93 3.91 -5.95 -1.84
N LYS A 94 3.21 -7.00 -2.32
CA LYS A 94 3.80 -8.34 -2.43
C LYS A 94 5.01 -8.36 -3.35
N LYS A 95 4.93 -7.73 -4.54
CA LYS A 95 6.05 -7.66 -5.49
C LYS A 95 7.22 -6.83 -4.95
N LYS A 96 6.93 -5.75 -4.22
CA LYS A 96 7.94 -4.86 -3.62
C LYS A 96 8.49 -5.37 -2.28
N ASN A 97 7.95 -6.46 -1.75
CA ASN A 97 8.28 -6.99 -0.42
C ASN A 97 8.10 -5.96 0.71
N ASP A 98 7.14 -5.03 0.54
CA ASP A 98 6.74 -4.09 1.59
C ASP A 98 5.73 -4.80 2.49
N LYS A 99 6.27 -5.53 3.48
CA LYS A 99 5.49 -6.42 4.34
C LYS A 99 4.48 -5.66 5.20
N SER A 100 4.82 -4.45 5.65
CA SER A 100 3.94 -3.64 6.49
C SER A 100 2.70 -3.19 5.71
N LYS A 101 2.89 -2.56 4.53
CA LYS A 101 1.74 -2.17 3.69
C LYS A 101 0.98 -3.37 3.12
N LEU A 102 1.65 -4.50 2.92
CA LEU A 102 1.00 -5.74 2.52
C LEU A 102 0.09 -6.29 3.62
N ALA A 103 0.56 -6.32 4.87
CA ALA A 103 -0.25 -6.73 6.02
C ALA A 103 -1.49 -5.83 6.14
N LEU A 104 -1.29 -4.51 6.16
CA LEU A 104 -2.38 -3.54 6.22
C LEU A 104 -3.38 -3.69 5.06
N SER A 105 -2.90 -3.90 3.83
CA SER A 105 -3.77 -4.14 2.67
C SER A 105 -4.66 -5.39 2.86
N TYR A 106 -4.11 -6.46 3.45
CA TYR A 106 -4.87 -7.65 3.78
C TYR A 106 -5.88 -7.40 4.91
N ALA A 107 -5.51 -6.67 5.97
CA ALA A 107 -6.42 -6.30 7.05
C ALA A 107 -7.62 -5.50 6.51
N ILE A 108 -7.36 -4.45 5.73
CA ILE A 108 -8.38 -3.61 5.09
C ILE A 108 -9.31 -4.45 4.21
N LYS A 109 -8.76 -5.32 3.36
CA LYS A 109 -9.56 -6.19 2.49
C LYS A 109 -10.40 -7.17 3.31
N GLY A 110 -9.80 -7.78 4.33
CA GLY A 110 -10.46 -8.72 5.23
C GLY A 110 -11.66 -8.10 5.95
N GLY A 111 -11.46 -6.94 6.58
CA GLY A 111 -12.52 -6.19 7.25
C GLY A 111 -13.62 -5.75 6.29
N ALA A 112 -13.26 -5.18 5.14
CA ALA A 112 -14.27 -4.70 4.19
C ALA A 112 -15.09 -5.83 3.56
N ILE A 113 -14.51 -7.01 3.32
CA ILE A 113 -15.22 -8.18 2.80
C ILE A 113 -16.12 -8.81 3.86
N TYR A 114 -15.71 -8.79 5.13
CA TYR A 114 -16.48 -9.34 6.24
C TYR A 114 -17.91 -8.76 6.26
N GLU A 115 -18.02 -7.45 6.06
CA GLU A 115 -19.29 -6.70 5.98
C GLU A 115 -20.20 -7.14 4.81
N THR A 116 -19.67 -7.83 3.80
CA THR A 116 -20.45 -8.35 2.67
C THR A 116 -20.94 -9.79 2.85
N GLY A 117 -20.59 -10.43 3.97
CA GLY A 117 -20.99 -11.81 4.29
C GLY A 117 -20.11 -12.90 3.66
N ASN A 118 -19.06 -12.55 2.91
CA ASN A 118 -18.08 -13.51 2.41
C ASN A 118 -17.02 -13.82 3.49
N ILE A 119 -17.47 -14.47 4.55
CA ILE A 119 -16.69 -14.73 5.77
C ILE A 119 -15.42 -15.54 5.48
N ARG A 120 -15.49 -16.50 4.55
CA ARG A 120 -14.33 -17.35 4.20
C ARG A 120 -13.19 -16.52 3.61
N GLU A 121 -13.49 -15.63 2.67
CA GLU A 121 -12.47 -14.78 2.07
C GLU A 121 -11.96 -13.73 3.06
N ALA A 122 -12.84 -13.17 3.90
CA ALA A 122 -12.45 -12.24 4.96
C ALA A 122 -11.41 -12.88 5.90
N ILE A 123 -11.71 -14.05 6.46
CA ILE A 123 -10.82 -14.77 7.37
C ILE A 123 -9.47 -15.10 6.70
N ARG A 124 -9.48 -15.48 5.42
CA ARG A 124 -8.23 -15.77 4.69
C ARG A 124 -7.33 -14.53 4.60
N ASN A 125 -7.89 -13.36 4.29
CA ASN A 125 -7.10 -12.13 4.23
C ASN A 125 -6.60 -11.73 5.62
N LEU A 126 -7.45 -11.79 6.65
CA LEU A 126 -7.06 -11.47 8.02
C LEU A 126 -5.91 -12.36 8.54
N LYS A 127 -5.92 -13.67 8.21
CA LYS A 127 -4.82 -14.59 8.54
C LYS A 127 -3.50 -14.24 7.86
N GLU A 128 -3.55 -13.82 6.59
CA GLU A 128 -2.33 -13.37 5.89
C GLU A 128 -1.80 -12.05 6.49
N SER A 129 -2.70 -11.15 6.92
CA SER A 129 -2.32 -9.94 7.66
C SER A 129 -1.61 -10.29 8.97
N GLU A 130 -2.25 -11.10 9.81
CA GLU A 130 -1.72 -11.53 11.11
C GLU A 130 -0.34 -12.20 10.98
N LYS A 131 -0.18 -13.10 10.01
CA LYS A 131 1.11 -13.75 9.73
C LYS A 131 2.22 -12.73 9.45
N LEU A 132 1.93 -11.68 8.70
CA LEU A 132 2.90 -10.64 8.38
C LEU A 132 3.15 -9.70 9.57
N ALA A 133 2.12 -9.35 10.34
CA ALA A 133 2.24 -8.54 11.56
C ALA A 133 3.13 -9.22 12.61
N ILE A 134 2.91 -10.52 12.86
CA ILE A 134 3.76 -11.35 13.74
C ILE A 134 5.21 -11.35 13.25
N LEU A 135 5.42 -11.55 11.94
CA LEU A 135 6.76 -11.56 11.35
C LEU A 135 7.49 -10.21 11.52
N LEU A 136 6.76 -9.11 11.54
CA LEU A 136 7.29 -7.76 11.70
C LEU A 136 7.47 -7.35 13.17
N ASN A 137 6.96 -8.14 14.12
CA ASN A 137 6.77 -7.72 15.51
C ASN A 137 5.98 -6.40 15.59
N ASP A 138 5.05 -6.22 14.64
CA ASP A 138 4.22 -5.03 14.52
C ASP A 138 2.91 -5.27 15.27
N ILE A 139 2.83 -4.70 16.47
CA ILE A 139 1.69 -4.80 17.37
C ILE A 139 0.66 -3.70 17.09
N PHE A 140 0.98 -2.76 16.19
CA PHE A 140 0.16 -1.57 15.88
C PHE A 140 -0.63 -1.71 14.57
N LEU A 141 -0.50 -2.86 13.91
CA LEU A 141 -1.35 -3.27 12.81
C LEU A 141 -2.64 -3.92 13.34
#